data_AF-A0A0D6LS85-F1
#
_entry.id   AF-A0A0D6LS85-F1
#
_cell.length_a   1.000
_cell.length_b   1.000
_cell.length_c   1.000
_cell.angle_alpha   90.00
_cell.angle_beta   90.00
_cell.angle_gamma   90.00
#
_symmetry.space_group_name_H-M   'P 1'
#
loop_
_entity.id
_entity.type
_entity.pdbx_description
1 polymer ?
#
loop_
_entity_poly.entity_id
_entity_poly.type
_entity_poly.pdbx_seq_one_letter_code
_entity_poly.pdbx_strand_id
1 'polypeptide(L)'
;MISNRLVVVVLSSLLVWTSAKKFSVLRLKPSTKADVDFLHDLYMNDVKLDFWKSPTEPGKEVHVMVNDEAEENLLLSLDARNISHSVMIEDVKKYAFLYLFTHILYLSTRARNFLATPV
;
A
#
# COMPACT_ATOMS: atom_id res chain seq x y z
N MET A 1 45.09 -2.99 -13.33
CA MET A 1 44.24 -4.16 -13.06
C MET A 1 43.52 -3.91 -11.74
N ILE A 2 42.30 -3.40 -11.79
CA ILE A 2 41.48 -3.14 -10.59
C ILE A 2 41.19 -4.51 -9.97
N SER A 3 41.67 -4.73 -8.74
CA SER A 3 41.56 -6.02 -8.07
C SER A 3 40.09 -6.41 -7.93
N ASN A 4 39.71 -7.62 -8.38
CA ASN A 4 38.33 -8.12 -8.35
C ASN A 4 37.68 -7.98 -6.96
N ARG A 5 38.49 -7.97 -5.90
CA ARG A 5 38.04 -7.77 -4.52
C ARG A 5 37.50 -6.36 -4.25
N LEU A 6 38.07 -5.32 -4.87
CA LEU A 6 37.59 -3.94 -4.71
C LEU A 6 36.24 -3.74 -5.42
N VAL A 7 36.04 -4.37 -6.58
CA VAL A 7 34.77 -4.31 -7.31
C VAL A 7 33.65 -4.97 -6.51
N VAL A 8 33.92 -6.12 -5.88
CA VAL A 8 32.95 -6.83 -5.03
C VAL A 8 32.58 -6.03 -3.78
N VAL A 9 33.56 -5.36 -3.13
CA VAL A 9 33.31 -4.54 -1.93
C VAL A 9 32.51 -3.27 -2.25
N VAL A 10 32.76 -2.64 -3.41
CA VAL A 10 31.98 -1.48 -3.85
C VAL A 10 30.55 -1.89 -4.22
N LEU A 11 30.36 -3.02 -4.90
CA LEU A 11 29.03 -3.55 -5.24
C LEU A 11 28.22 -3.97 -4.01
N SER A 12 28.85 -4.54 -2.98
CA SER A 12 28.16 -4.91 -1.74
C SER A 12 27.76 -3.69 -0.89
N SER A 13 28.54 -2.60 -0.94
CA SER A 13 28.16 -1.32 -0.30
C SER A 13 26.99 -0.60 -1.00
N LEU A 14 26.69 -0.98 -2.25
CA LEU A 14 25.58 -0.44 -3.04
C LEU A 14 24.26 -1.20 -2.87
N LEU A 15 24.23 -2.27 -2.06
CA LEU A 15 22.97 -2.79 -1.50
C LEU A 15 22.44 -1.81 -0.45
N VAL A 16 22.12 -0.60 -0.91
CA VAL A 16 21.27 0.33 -0.19
C VAL A 16 19.97 -0.41 0.06
N TRP A 17 19.71 -0.73 1.33
CA TRP A 17 18.39 -1.14 1.77
C TRP A 17 17.42 0.00 1.48
N THR A 18 16.81 0.00 0.30
CA THR A 18 15.64 0.81 0.06
C THR A 18 14.51 0.18 0.87
N SER A 19 14.28 0.68 2.10
CA SER A 19 13.05 0.38 2.83
C SER A 19 11.89 0.91 1.99
N ALA A 20 11.30 0.02 1.19
CA ALA A 20 10.22 0.39 0.30
C ALA A 20 8.97 0.58 1.17
N LYS A 21 8.57 1.84 1.41
CA LYS A 21 7.35 2.18 2.17
C LYS A 21 6.18 1.30 1.74
N LYS A 22 5.71 0.42 2.62
CA LYS A 22 4.56 -0.44 2.38
C LYS A 22 3.30 0.36 2.71
N PHE A 23 2.25 0.18 1.91
CA PHE A 23 0.96 0.80 2.15
C PHE A 23 -0.11 -0.28 2.18
N SER A 24 -0.92 -0.22 3.21
CA SER A 24 -2.01 -1.16 3.48
C SER A 24 -3.32 -0.39 3.46
N VAL A 25 -4.40 -1.02 2.98
CA VAL A 25 -5.75 -0.43 3.04
C VAL A 25 -6.57 -1.20 4.06
N LEU A 26 -6.99 -0.50 5.10
CA LEU A 26 -7.79 -1.01 6.20
C LEU A 26 -9.25 -0.64 5.98
N ARG A 27 -10.13 -1.62 6.17
CA ARG A 27 -11.57 -1.45 6.21
C ARG A 27 -12.01 -1.45 7.67
N LEU A 28 -12.51 -0.31 8.12
CA LEU A 28 -12.98 -0.09 9.48
C LEU A 28 -14.51 -0.10 9.49
N LYS A 29 -15.08 -0.62 10.57
CA LYS A 29 -16.53 -0.59 10.81
C LYS A 29 -16.81 0.03 12.18
N PRO A 30 -16.89 1.38 12.27
CA PRO A 30 -17.30 2.04 13.50
C PRO A 30 -18.71 1.58 13.88
N SER A 31 -18.95 1.26 15.16
CA SER A 31 -20.25 0.75 15.62
C SER A 31 -21.01 1.78 16.47
N THR A 32 -20.28 2.74 17.06
CA THR A 32 -20.85 3.80 17.89
C THR A 32 -20.58 5.19 17.29
N LYS A 33 -21.33 6.19 17.74
CA LYS A 33 -21.08 7.59 17.35
C LYS A 33 -19.70 8.07 17.80
N ALA A 34 -19.24 7.64 18.97
CA ALA A 34 -17.91 7.98 19.47
C ALA A 34 -16.78 7.46 18.55
N ASP A 35 -16.97 6.29 17.94
CA ASP A 35 -16.01 5.74 16.96
C ASP A 35 -15.99 6.59 15.69
N VAL A 36 -17.16 7.04 15.23
CA VAL A 36 -17.27 7.92 14.05
C VAL A 36 -16.59 9.26 14.33
N ASP A 37 -16.84 9.85 15.51
CA ASP A 37 -16.24 11.12 15.90
C ASP A 37 -14.71 11.01 16.02
N PHE A 38 -14.20 9.90 16.55
CA PHE A 38 -12.75 9.60 16.58
C PHE A 38 -12.15 9.48 15.18
N LEU A 39 -12.78 8.71 14.28
CA LEU A 39 -12.30 8.57 12.91
C LEU A 39 -12.40 9.90 12.13
N HIS A 40 -13.39 10.73 12.44
CA HIS A 40 -13.55 12.05 11.87
C HIS A 40 -12.43 13.00 12.33
N ASP A 41 -12.03 12.93 13.61
CA ASP A 41 -10.90 13.69 14.14
C ASP A 41 -9.57 13.28 13.45
N LEU A 42 -9.34 11.99 13.26
CA LEU A 42 -8.19 11.48 12.49
C LEU A 42 -8.22 11.97 11.04
N TYR A 43 -9.39 11.98 10.40
CA TYR A 43 -9.54 12.47 9.03
C TYR A 43 -9.22 13.97 8.89
N MET A 44 -9.50 14.77 9.92
CA MET A 44 -9.24 16.22 9.87
C MET A 44 -7.82 16.61 10.31
N ASN A 45 -7.21 15.83 11.21
CA ASN A 45 -5.95 16.21 11.86
C ASN A 45 -4.72 15.41 11.41
N ASP A 46 -4.89 14.19 10.88
CA ASP A 46 -3.75 13.34 10.50
C ASP A 46 -3.48 13.38 9.00
N VAL A 47 -2.45 14.16 8.63
CA VAL A 47 -2.01 14.32 7.23
C VAL A 47 -1.40 13.03 6.65
N LYS A 48 -1.10 12.02 7.48
CA LYS A 48 -0.48 10.76 7.03
C LYS A 48 -1.51 9.69 6.66
N LEU A 49 -2.79 9.89 6.98
CA LEU A 49 -3.85 8.93 6.73
C LEU A 49 -4.69 9.36 5.53
N ASP A 50 -4.72 8.51 4.50
CA ASP A 50 -5.53 8.77 3.31
C ASP A 50 -6.87 8.03 3.41
N PHE A 51 -7.93 8.75 3.75
CA PHE A 51 -9.27 8.18 3.81
C PHE A 51 -9.90 8.11 2.42
N TRP A 52 -9.98 6.90 1.86
CA TRP A 52 -10.64 6.63 0.58
C TRP A 52 -12.16 6.65 0.70
N LYS A 53 -12.68 6.38 1.90
CA LYS A 53 -14.10 6.47 2.21
C LYS A 53 -14.27 7.05 3.60
N SER A 54 -14.85 8.25 3.66
CA SER A 54 -14.95 9.05 4.87
C SER A 54 -15.86 8.44 5.94
N PRO A 55 -15.54 8.63 7.24
CA PRO A 55 -16.44 8.29 8.34
C PRO A 55 -17.67 9.19 8.30
N THR A 56 -18.86 8.57 8.21
CA THR A 56 -20.15 9.28 8.10
C THR A 56 -21.11 8.89 9.21
N GLU A 57 -21.46 7.61 9.31
CA GLU A 57 -22.42 7.11 10.30
C GLU A 57 -21.96 5.78 10.92
N PRO A 58 -22.44 5.45 12.14
CA PRO A 58 -22.19 4.15 12.74
C PRO A 58 -22.74 3.02 11.86
N GLY A 59 -21.98 1.93 11.75
CA GLY A 59 -22.29 0.78 10.93
C GLY A 59 -21.90 0.92 9.45
N LYS A 60 -21.58 2.13 8.98
CA LYS A 60 -21.04 2.36 7.63
C LYS A 60 -19.53 2.11 7.62
N GLU A 61 -19.08 1.52 6.52
CA GLU A 61 -17.67 1.17 6.33
C GLU A 61 -16.84 2.38 5.97
N VAL A 62 -15.64 2.43 6.55
CA VAL A 62 -14.64 3.47 6.36
C VAL A 62 -13.38 2.82 5.82
N HIS A 63 -12.80 3.39 4.77
CA HIS A 63 -11.60 2.84 4.13
C HIS A 63 -10.47 3.84 4.35
N VAL A 64 -9.38 3.38 4.96
CA VAL A 64 -8.20 4.19 5.22
C VAL A 64 -6.97 3.50 4.65
N MET A 65 -6.19 4.24 3.88
CA MET A 65 -4.88 3.84 3.42
C MET A 65 -3.86 4.36 4.44
N VAL A 66 -3.04 3.45 4.93
CA VAL A 66 -2.03 3.71 5.96
C VAL A 66 -0.67 3.22 5.47
N ASN A 67 0.39 3.92 5.85
CA ASN A 67 1.75 3.46 5.62
C ASN A 67 2.20 2.56 6.78
N ASP A 68 3.20 1.72 6.52
CA ASP A 68 3.74 0.75 7.50
C ASP A 68 4.11 1.40 8.85
N GLU A 69 4.67 2.61 8.81
CA GLU A 69 5.10 3.38 10.00
C GLU A 69 3.92 3.84 10.89
N ALA A 70 2.75 4.15 10.30
CA ALA A 70 1.57 4.59 11.04
C ALA A 70 0.57 3.45 11.29
N GLU A 71 0.72 2.31 10.62
CA GLU A 71 -0.19 1.16 10.72
C GLU A 71 -0.25 0.62 12.15
N GLU A 72 0.89 0.38 12.78
CA GLU A 72 0.94 -0.14 14.16
C GLU A 72 0.25 0.80 15.16
N ASN A 73 0.53 2.11 15.10
CA ASN A 73 -0.08 3.11 15.98
C ASN A 73 -1.60 3.23 15.77
N LEU A 74 -2.05 3.13 14.51
CA LEU A 74 -3.47 3.15 14.17
C LEU A 74 -4.15 1.89 14.70
N LEU A 75 -3.58 0.70 14.50
CA LEU A 75 -4.13 -0.57 14.98
C LEU A 75 -4.26 -0.59 16.51
N LEU A 76 -3.24 -0.13 17.23
CA LEU A 76 -3.30 0.02 18.69
C LEU A 76 -4.44 0.95 19.13
N SER A 77 -4.65 2.05 18.42
CA SER A 77 -5.73 3.01 18.71
C SER A 77 -7.11 2.45 18.40
N LEU A 78 -7.24 1.62 17.36
CA LEU A 78 -8.47 0.93 17.00
C LEU A 78 -8.81 -0.18 18.00
N ASP A 79 -7.83 -0.96 18.42
CA ASP A 79 -7.98 -2.05 19.39
C ASP A 79 -8.34 -1.51 20.78
N ALA A 80 -7.71 -0.41 21.22
CA ALA A 80 -8.05 0.26 22.48
C ALA A 80 -9.52 0.74 22.53
N ARG A 81 -10.12 0.99 21.36
CA ARG A 81 -11.53 1.41 21.20
C ARG A 81 -12.44 0.26 20.77
N ASN A 82 -11.91 -0.95 20.63
CA ASN A 82 -12.61 -2.14 20.20
C ASN A 82 -13.32 -1.97 18.83
N ILE A 83 -12.72 -1.17 17.93
CA ILE A 83 -13.25 -0.91 16.59
C ILE A 83 -12.86 -2.09 15.69
N SER A 84 -13.87 -2.74 15.11
CA SER A 84 -13.64 -3.83 14.17
C SER A 84 -12.93 -3.32 12.91
N HIS A 85 -11.78 -3.91 12.60
CA HIS A 85 -10.97 -3.61 11.43
C HIS A 85 -10.66 -4.89 10.66
N SER A 86 -10.50 -4.76 9.34
CA SER A 86 -10.10 -5.86 8.46
C SER A 86 -9.14 -5.31 7.41
N VAL A 87 -8.02 -6.01 7.21
CA VAL A 87 -7.04 -5.67 6.18
C VAL A 87 -7.63 -6.07 4.83
N MET A 88 -7.95 -5.08 3.99
CA MET A 88 -8.51 -5.32 2.67
C MET A 88 -7.40 -5.56 1.64
N ILE A 89 -6.28 -4.85 1.77
CA ILE A 89 -5.12 -4.98 0.89
C ILE A 89 -3.87 -4.95 1.77
N GLU A 90 -3.21 -6.10 1.90
CA GLU A 90 -1.99 -6.24 2.71
C GLU A 90 -0.77 -5.60 2.04
N ASP A 91 -0.74 -5.50 0.70
CA ASP A 91 0.36 -4.83 -0.01
C ASP A 91 -0.11 -4.26 -1.35
N VAL A 92 -0.43 -2.97 -1.38
CA VAL A 92 -0.88 -2.27 -2.59
C VAL A 92 0.17 -2.33 -3.71
N LYS A 93 1.47 -2.39 -3.38
CA LYS A 93 2.54 -2.43 -4.39
C LYS A 93 2.57 -3.75 -5.15
N LYS A 94 2.19 -4.85 -4.49
CA LYS A 94 2.16 -6.18 -5.12
C LYS A 94 1.15 -6.27 -6.25
N TYR A 95 -0.01 -5.62 -6.11
CA TYR A 95 -1.05 -5.61 -7.14
C TYR A 95 -0.71 -4.67 -8.29
N ALA A 96 -0.15 -3.49 -8.01
CA ALA A 96 0.29 -2.55 -9.05
C ALA A 96 1.35 -3.18 -9.96
N PHE A 97 2.30 -3.92 -9.38
CA PHE A 97 3.35 -4.58 -10.15
C PHE A 97 2.82 -5.69 -11.06
N LEU A 98 1.87 -6.51 -10.58
CA LEU A 98 1.27 -7.59 -11.37
C LEU A 98 0.44 -7.05 -12.56
N TYR A 99 -0.30 -5.96 -12.36
CA TYR A 99 -1.10 -5.35 -13.42
C TYR A 99 -0.21 -4.72 -14.50
N LEU A 100 0.85 -4.00 -14.10
CA LEU A 100 1.80 -3.41 -15.05
C LEU A 100 2.55 -4.49 -15.84
N PHE A 101 3.00 -5.56 -15.17
CA PHE A 101 3.73 -6.65 -15.79
C PHE A 101 2.88 -7.40 -16.82
N THR A 102 1.64 -7.77 -16.45
CA THR A 102 0.73 -8.47 -17.38
C THR A 102 0.34 -7.59 -18.57
N HIS A 103 0.12 -6.29 -18.36
CA HIS A 103 -0.21 -5.35 -19.43
C HIS A 103 0.97 -5.14 -20.40
N ILE A 104 2.20 -5.00 -19.89
CA ILE A 104 3.42 -4.92 -20.73
C ILE A 104 3.64 -6.21 -21.50
N LEU A 105 3.44 -7.38 -20.87
CA LEU A 105 3.58 -8.68 -21.53
C LEU A 105 2.53 -8.88 -22.64
N TYR A 106 1.29 -8.43 -22.39
CA TYR A 106 0.22 -8.43 -23.38
C TYR A 106 0.54 -7.53 -24.57
N LEU A 107 0.98 -6.28 -24.32
CA LEU A 107 1.35 -5.34 -25.38
C LEU A 107 2.55 -5.83 -26.20
N SER A 108 3.59 -6.38 -25.56
CA SER A 108 4.75 -6.95 -26.26
C SER A 108 4.39 -8.17 -27.11
N THR A 109 3.49 -9.02 -26.63
CA THR A 109 3.03 -10.20 -27.38
C THR A 109 2.16 -9.79 -28.56
N ARG A 110 1.29 -8.79 -28.38
CA ARG A 110 0.49 -8.20 -29.47
C ARG A 110 1.36 -7.52 -30.53
N ALA A 111 2.38 -6.78 -30.12
CA ALA A 111 3.34 -6.13 -31.02
C ALA A 111 4.12 -7.17 -31.85
N ARG A 112 4.59 -8.26 -31.23
CA ARG A 112 5.25 -9.36 -31.95
C ARG A 112 4.31 -10.04 -32.95
N ASN A 113 3.07 -10.29 -32.56
CA ASN A 113 2.10 -10.93 -33.45
C ASN A 113 1.70 -10.03 -34.64
N PHE A 114 1.69 -8.71 -34.45
CA PHE A 114 1.45 -7.75 -35.53
C PHE A 114 2.61 -7.66 -36.54
N LEU A 115 3.85 -7.90 -36.09
CA LEU A 115 5.03 -7.95 -36.96
C LEU A 115 5.24 -9.31 -37.64
N ALA A 116 4.50 -10.35 -37.23
CA ALA A 116 4.60 -11.72 -37.73
C ALA A 116 3.52 -12.08 -38.77
N THR A 117 2.58 -11.17 -39.07
CA THR A 117 1.61 -11.38 -40.16
C THR A 117 2.29 -11.11 -41.51
N PRO A 118 2.41 -12.09 -42.41
CA PRO A 118 2.86 -11.82 -43.77
C PRO A 118 1.81 -10.94 -44.48
N VAL A 119 2.28 -9.86 -45.13
CA VAL A 119 1.49 -9.01 -46.02
C VAL A 119 1.22 -9.74 -47.32
#